data_AF-A2EMY5-F1
#
_entry.id   AF-A2EMY5-F1
#
_cell.length_a   1.000
_cell.length_b   1.000
_cell.length_c   1.000
_cell.angle_alpha   90.00
_cell.angle_beta   90.00
_cell.angle_gamma   90.00
#
_symmetry.space_group_name_H-M   'P 1'
#
loop_
_entity.id
_entity.type
_entity.pdbx_description
1 polymer ?
#
loop_
_entity_poly.entity_id
_entity_poly.type
_entity_poly.pdbx_seq_one_letter_code
_entity_poly.pdbx_strand_id
1 'polypeptide(L)'
;MTEVELPISEPVVPKLSIRSARAPNPFTIRPEELEFESAAIESERIKTERRNYLKLSVVERNKLLQPKVPLRQYSPRIQHSSSPVSARQFNKDTYHRKQRIDEKIAEKRDIYLIQLILNQKGKNLDQLVQQMENEKEMVEVTENKIIEESHQCQRESDRIELELQKGRKRAEQATQARVDIEKVLHKRDNINGVIQSEISRNEDYLIQYQQYYEFLQQVKPDNMELEDMFKAPDILIKIIENEERDNLFLNQQLDILEDMASRGNDTAEHQLVDLKTTISNLESTINKNIIPVLKSYEEDPANQEPSEEETTTREPTELELLSSRVLKLFVDCFKKRASLTPIECLERLEAKLEEFYRECDRVNPDFIREKQNIIDNARKEEARKQIIIERERMLLEKKEHALARATRPIKKRTGRKLMERYFPNVVKKKSDEQILLQQKEKERIQNLLYGEEN
;
A
#
# COMPACT_ATOMS: atom_id res chain seq x y z
N MET A 1 -26.08 -13.85 61.90
CA MET A 1 -24.79 -13.32 61.43
C MET A 1 -25.08 -12.54 60.18
N THR A 2 -24.69 -11.29 60.22
CA THR A 2 -25.09 -10.14 59.42
C THR A 2 -24.70 -10.23 57.95
N GLU A 3 -25.67 -9.93 57.08
CA GLU A 3 -25.47 -9.55 55.68
C GLU A 3 -24.59 -8.28 55.63
N VAL A 4 -23.54 -8.33 54.82
CA VAL A 4 -22.69 -7.18 54.49
C VAL A 4 -22.77 -6.99 52.99
N GLU A 5 -23.63 -6.06 52.58
CA GLU A 5 -23.66 -5.51 51.22
C GLU A 5 -22.39 -4.65 51.02
N LEU A 6 -21.60 -5.00 50.00
CA LEU A 6 -20.52 -4.16 49.49
C LEU A 6 -21.04 -3.34 48.30
N PRO A 7 -20.81 -2.01 48.25
CA PRO A 7 -21.29 -1.19 47.15
C PRO A 7 -20.41 -1.35 45.91
N ILE A 8 -21.06 -1.54 44.77
CA ILE A 8 -20.44 -1.57 43.44
C ILE A 8 -20.06 -0.14 43.04
N SER A 9 -18.78 0.07 42.74
CA SER A 9 -18.21 1.33 42.27
C SER A 9 -18.67 1.68 40.86
N GLU A 10 -19.21 2.88 40.65
CA GLU A 10 -19.42 3.46 39.33
C GLU A 10 -18.09 3.84 38.66
N PRO A 11 -17.94 3.67 37.33
CA PRO A 11 -16.78 4.18 36.61
C PRO A 11 -16.87 5.70 36.42
N VAL A 12 -15.85 6.39 36.92
CA VAL A 12 -15.65 7.83 36.77
C VAL A 12 -15.36 8.17 35.29
N VAL A 13 -16.31 8.81 34.61
CA VAL A 13 -16.07 9.44 33.30
C VAL A 13 -15.47 10.83 33.54
N PRO A 14 -14.30 11.17 32.95
CA PRO A 14 -13.72 12.49 33.10
C PRO A 14 -14.58 13.55 32.38
N LYS A 15 -15.07 14.53 33.15
CA LYS A 15 -15.77 15.71 32.63
C LYS A 15 -14.78 16.59 31.86
N LEU A 16 -14.79 16.50 30.54
CA LEU A 16 -14.13 17.47 29.68
C LEU A 16 -14.89 18.81 29.69
N SER A 17 -14.12 19.85 29.97
CA SER A 17 -14.48 21.26 30.03
C SER A 17 -15.30 21.72 28.82
N ILE A 18 -16.47 22.30 29.09
CA ILE A 18 -17.31 22.99 28.12
C ILE A 18 -16.61 24.32 27.77
N ARG A 19 -15.76 24.29 26.75
CA ARG A 19 -15.39 25.48 25.99
C ARG A 19 -16.19 25.50 24.69
N SER A 20 -16.79 26.65 24.42
CA SER A 20 -17.64 26.99 23.29
C SER A 20 -17.33 26.24 21.99
N ALA A 21 -18.25 25.36 21.61
CA ALA A 21 -18.22 24.63 20.35
C ALA A 21 -18.39 25.58 19.16
N ARG A 22 -17.28 25.93 18.51
CA ARG A 22 -17.31 26.28 17.09
C ARG A 22 -17.58 24.97 16.33
N ALA A 23 -18.48 25.00 15.35
CA ALA A 23 -18.73 23.86 14.49
C ALA A 23 -17.40 23.36 13.89
N PRO A 24 -17.10 22.06 13.97
CA PRO A 24 -15.85 21.53 13.46
C PRO A 24 -15.78 21.75 11.94
N ASN A 25 -14.57 22.05 11.46
CA ASN A 25 -14.30 22.33 10.06
C ASN A 25 -14.75 21.15 9.18
N PRO A 26 -15.65 21.34 8.20
CA PRO A 26 -16.20 20.27 7.39
C PRO A 26 -15.18 19.59 6.45
N PHE A 27 -13.95 20.09 6.40
CA PHE A 27 -12.88 19.58 5.51
C PHE A 27 -11.69 18.96 6.25
N THR A 28 -11.78 18.70 7.56
CA THR A 28 -10.75 17.90 8.24
C THR A 28 -10.99 16.42 7.99
N ILE A 29 -10.12 15.81 7.18
CA ILE A 29 -10.06 14.37 6.96
C ILE A 29 -9.72 13.71 8.31
N ARG A 30 -10.60 12.83 8.79
CA ARG A 30 -10.39 12.09 10.04
C ARG A 30 -9.45 10.90 9.75
N PRO A 31 -8.55 10.53 10.68
CA PRO A 31 -7.65 9.39 10.50
C PRO A 31 -8.43 8.08 10.33
N GLU A 32 -8.01 7.25 9.35
CA GLU A 32 -8.72 6.06 8.82
C GLU A 32 -9.06 5.00 9.89
N GLU A 33 -8.28 4.90 10.96
CA GLU A 33 -8.47 3.91 12.03
C GLU A 33 -9.74 4.16 12.87
N LEU A 34 -10.27 5.40 12.88
CA LEU A 34 -11.49 5.76 13.62
C LEU A 34 -12.78 5.72 12.77
N GLU A 35 -12.68 5.54 11.44
CA GLU A 35 -13.85 5.49 10.56
C GLU A 35 -14.65 4.20 10.71
N PHE A 36 -13.97 3.06 10.92
CA PHE A 36 -14.65 1.77 11.03
C PHE A 36 -15.47 1.65 12.30
N GLU A 37 -14.95 2.10 13.45
CA GLU A 37 -15.68 2.06 14.72
C GLU A 37 -16.82 3.07 14.74
N SER A 38 -16.61 4.28 14.22
CA SER A 38 -17.65 5.31 14.16
C SER A 38 -18.78 4.96 13.19
N ALA A 39 -18.46 4.37 12.03
CA ALA A 39 -19.46 3.87 11.08
C ALA A 39 -20.26 2.69 11.66
N ALA A 40 -19.63 1.79 12.41
CA ALA A 40 -20.31 0.68 13.08
C ALA A 40 -21.28 1.20 14.16
N ILE A 41 -20.84 2.13 15.01
CA ILE A 41 -21.66 2.76 16.05
C ILE A 41 -22.82 3.57 15.44
N GLU A 42 -22.58 4.29 14.35
CA GLU A 42 -23.61 5.06 13.66
C GLU A 42 -24.63 4.13 12.97
N SER A 43 -24.19 2.99 12.43
CA SER A 43 -25.08 1.98 11.88
C SER A 43 -25.96 1.31 12.95
N GLU A 44 -25.40 1.04 14.13
CA GLU A 44 -26.11 0.52 15.31
C GLU A 44 -27.15 1.55 15.80
N ARG A 45 -26.76 2.83 15.86
CA ARG A 45 -27.66 3.92 16.21
C ARG A 45 -28.82 4.07 15.22
N ILE A 46 -28.56 4.03 13.92
CA ILE A 46 -29.60 4.10 12.89
C ILE A 46 -30.53 2.87 12.98
N LYS A 47 -30.00 1.68 13.24
CA LYS A 47 -30.81 0.46 13.43
C LYS A 47 -31.71 0.57 14.67
N THR A 48 -31.20 1.08 15.78
CA THR A 48 -31.99 1.28 17.01
C THR A 48 -33.04 2.36 16.84
N GLU A 49 -32.72 3.49 16.19
CA GLU A 49 -33.68 4.54 15.85
C GLU A 49 -34.79 4.00 14.92
N ARG A 50 -34.46 3.18 13.92
CA ARG A 50 -35.46 2.50 13.07
C ARG A 50 -36.35 1.54 13.85
N ARG A 51 -35.78 0.73 14.76
CA ARG A 51 -36.56 -0.17 15.63
C ARG A 51 -37.51 0.63 16.54
N ASN A 52 -37.06 1.75 17.08
CA ASN A 52 -37.89 2.64 17.90
C ASN A 52 -38.97 3.32 17.06
N TYR A 53 -38.67 3.75 15.84
CA TYR A 53 -39.65 4.32 14.93
C TYR A 53 -40.76 3.34 14.55
N LEU A 54 -40.43 2.05 14.37
CA LEU A 54 -41.41 1.00 14.09
C LEU A 54 -42.31 0.68 15.29
N LYS A 55 -41.85 0.91 16.52
CA LYS A 55 -42.64 0.74 17.75
C LYS A 55 -43.67 1.85 17.96
N LEU A 56 -43.53 2.99 17.28
CA LEU A 56 -44.48 4.10 17.40
C LEU A 56 -45.78 3.81 16.63
N SER A 57 -46.89 4.25 17.22
CA SER A 57 -48.20 4.21 16.57
C SER A 57 -48.20 5.05 15.28
N VAL A 58 -49.05 4.69 14.31
CA VAL A 58 -49.17 5.43 13.03
C VAL A 58 -49.48 6.92 13.26
N VAL A 59 -50.23 7.24 14.31
CA VAL A 59 -50.55 8.63 14.69
C VAL A 59 -49.31 9.37 15.22
N GLU A 60 -48.43 8.68 15.95
CA GLU A 60 -47.19 9.25 16.49
C GLU A 60 -46.13 9.42 15.42
N ARG A 61 -46.02 8.46 14.48
CA ARG A 61 -45.15 8.56 13.31
C ARG A 61 -45.53 9.75 12.41
N ASN A 62 -46.83 9.97 12.21
CA ASN A 62 -47.30 11.13 11.43
C ASN A 62 -47.00 12.46 12.13
N LYS A 63 -47.07 12.55 13.46
CA LYS A 63 -46.71 13.77 14.20
C LYS A 63 -45.24 14.15 14.06
N LEU A 64 -44.33 13.17 13.95
CA LEU A 64 -42.90 13.41 13.75
C LEU A 64 -42.55 13.86 12.33
N LEU A 65 -43.39 13.52 11.35
CA LEU A 65 -43.20 13.86 9.94
C LEU A 65 -43.88 15.18 9.53
N GLN A 66 -44.66 15.81 10.40
CA GLN A 66 -45.22 17.11 10.09
C GLN A 66 -44.11 18.18 10.12
N PRO A 67 -43.91 18.95 9.03
CA PRO A 67 -43.02 20.10 9.08
C PRO A 67 -43.55 21.06 10.16
N LYS A 68 -42.66 21.54 11.04
CA LYS A 68 -42.99 22.64 11.97
C LYS A 68 -43.15 23.91 11.16
N VAL A 69 -44.32 24.07 10.53
CA VAL A 69 -44.73 25.32 9.92
C VAL A 69 -44.99 26.29 11.09
N PRO A 70 -44.32 27.44 11.17
CA PRO A 70 -44.65 28.44 12.17
C PRO A 70 -46.11 28.86 11.95
N LEU A 71 -46.92 28.78 13.01
CA LEU A 71 -48.31 29.24 13.01
C LEU A 71 -48.34 30.70 12.56
N ARG A 72 -48.75 30.92 11.31
CA ARG A 72 -49.10 32.26 10.81
C ARG A 72 -50.33 32.69 11.58
N GLN A 73 -50.16 33.65 12.47
CA GLN A 73 -51.26 34.33 13.14
C GLN A 73 -52.10 35.04 12.07
N TYR A 74 -53.24 34.45 11.73
CA TYR A 74 -54.27 35.16 10.99
C TYR A 74 -54.99 36.08 11.97
N SER A 75 -54.74 37.38 11.85
CA SER A 75 -55.62 38.41 12.41
C SER A 75 -57.01 38.26 11.80
N PRO A 76 -58.09 38.16 12.60
CA PRO A 76 -59.43 38.14 12.05
C PRO A 76 -59.78 39.55 11.57
N ARG A 77 -59.80 39.75 10.25
CA ARG A 77 -60.39 40.94 9.65
C ARG A 77 -61.90 40.77 9.70
N ILE A 78 -62.51 41.50 10.62
CA ILE A 78 -63.94 41.73 10.76
C ILE A 78 -64.52 42.15 9.40
N GLN A 79 -65.42 41.34 8.85
CA GLN A 79 -66.45 41.79 7.92
C GLN A 79 -67.77 41.14 8.33
N HIS A 80 -68.51 41.85 9.18
CA HIS A 80 -69.94 41.66 9.33
C HIS A 80 -70.63 42.05 8.02
N SER A 81 -71.26 41.10 7.33
CA SER A 81 -72.44 41.38 6.51
C SER A 81 -73.24 40.10 6.29
N SER A 82 -73.88 39.64 7.36
CA SER A 82 -75.00 38.72 7.26
C SER A 82 -76.18 39.30 8.02
N SER A 83 -77.03 40.04 7.31
CA SER A 83 -78.46 39.97 7.56
C SER A 83 -79.27 40.49 6.38
N PRO A 84 -80.47 39.93 6.21
CA PRO A 84 -81.12 39.76 4.93
C PRO A 84 -81.91 41.00 4.54
N VAL A 85 -81.93 41.30 3.24
CA VAL A 85 -82.84 42.28 2.67
C VAL A 85 -84.26 41.78 2.93
N SER A 86 -84.90 42.43 3.88
CA SER A 86 -86.32 42.30 4.19
C SER A 86 -87.14 42.53 2.92
N ALA A 87 -87.84 41.49 2.48
CA ALA A 87 -88.84 41.56 1.44
C ALA A 87 -89.99 42.46 1.92
N ARG A 88 -89.91 43.76 1.62
CA ARG A 88 -91.10 44.62 1.66
C ARG A 88 -91.94 44.34 0.43
N GLN A 89 -93.01 43.58 0.65
CA GLN A 89 -94.20 43.56 -0.18
C GLN A 89 -94.65 45.01 -0.38
N PHE A 90 -94.50 45.53 -1.60
CA PHE A 90 -95.27 46.70 -2.02
C PHE A 90 -96.65 46.20 -2.43
N ASN A 91 -97.63 46.54 -1.59
CA ASN A 91 -99.04 46.44 -1.93
C ASN A 91 -99.26 47.21 -3.25
N LYS A 92 -99.83 46.50 -4.23
CA LYS A 92 -100.39 47.09 -5.44
C LYS A 92 -101.68 47.81 -5.06
N ASP A 93 -101.56 49.05 -4.61
CA ASP A 93 -102.70 49.96 -4.57
C ASP A 93 -102.80 50.67 -5.92
N THR A 94 -103.82 50.23 -6.65
CA THR A 94 -104.30 50.72 -7.93
C THR A 94 -104.76 52.16 -7.79
N TYR A 95 -103.87 53.12 -8.02
CA TYR A 95 -104.24 54.52 -8.28
C TYR A 95 -103.82 54.90 -9.69
N HIS A 96 -104.78 54.91 -10.62
CA HIS A 96 -104.65 55.58 -11.91
C HIS A 96 -104.59 57.09 -11.70
N ARG A 97 -103.44 57.59 -11.24
CA ARG A 97 -103.06 58.99 -11.40
C ARG A 97 -102.69 59.15 -12.87
N LYS A 98 -103.30 60.12 -13.56
CA LYS A 98 -102.86 60.50 -14.92
C LYS A 98 -101.44 61.04 -14.82
N GLN A 99 -100.44 60.15 -14.91
CA GLN A 99 -99.03 60.50 -15.02
C GLN A 99 -98.87 61.49 -16.18
N ARG A 100 -98.09 62.54 -15.97
CA ARG A 100 -97.73 63.46 -17.06
C ARG A 100 -96.96 62.64 -18.10
N ILE A 101 -97.13 62.96 -19.38
CA ILE A 101 -96.52 62.21 -20.49
C ILE A 101 -94.99 62.06 -20.29
N ASP A 102 -94.36 63.05 -19.67
CA ASP A 102 -92.93 63.06 -19.34
C ASP A 102 -92.51 61.97 -18.34
N GLU A 103 -93.35 61.65 -17.34
CA GLU A 103 -93.08 60.57 -16.37
C GLU A 103 -93.14 59.21 -17.05
N LYS A 104 -94.11 59.00 -17.96
CA LYS A 104 -94.19 57.76 -18.76
C LYS A 104 -93.01 57.60 -19.71
N ILE A 105 -92.49 58.71 -20.24
CA ILE A 105 -91.30 58.70 -21.08
C ILE A 105 -90.06 58.38 -20.23
N ALA A 106 -89.93 58.95 -19.04
CA ALA A 106 -88.86 58.64 -18.10
C ALA A 106 -88.89 57.18 -17.66
N GLU A 107 -90.04 56.66 -17.22
CA GLU A 107 -90.21 55.24 -16.85
C GLU A 107 -89.87 54.30 -18.01
N LYS A 108 -90.29 54.61 -19.24
CA LYS A 108 -89.92 53.81 -20.42
C LYS A 108 -88.42 53.86 -20.73
N ARG A 109 -87.77 55.02 -20.54
CA ARG A 109 -86.30 55.14 -20.70
C ARG A 109 -85.57 54.33 -19.64
N ASP A 110 -86.03 54.37 -18.39
CA ASP A 110 -85.44 53.60 -17.29
C ASP A 110 -85.60 52.10 -17.53
N ILE A 111 -86.77 51.64 -17.95
CA ILE A 111 -87.01 50.25 -18.34
C ILE A 111 -86.07 49.84 -19.49
N TYR A 112 -85.91 50.69 -20.51
CA TYR A 112 -85.02 50.39 -21.63
C TYR A 112 -83.54 50.33 -21.21
N LEU A 113 -83.09 51.26 -20.37
CA LEU A 113 -81.72 51.24 -19.82
C LEU A 113 -81.47 50.01 -18.96
N ILE A 114 -82.44 49.66 -18.09
CA ILE A 114 -82.40 48.42 -17.30
C ILE A 114 -82.33 47.21 -18.24
N GLN A 115 -83.13 47.15 -19.30
CA GLN A 115 -83.08 46.07 -20.28
C GLN A 115 -81.74 46.00 -21.01
N LEU A 116 -81.14 47.14 -21.37
CA LEU A 116 -79.83 47.20 -22.02
C LEU A 116 -78.74 46.69 -21.08
N ILE A 117 -78.75 47.11 -19.81
CA ILE A 117 -77.83 46.63 -18.77
C ILE A 117 -78.03 45.15 -18.50
N LEU A 118 -79.27 44.66 -18.44
CA LEU A 118 -79.58 43.24 -18.29
C LEU A 118 -79.09 42.42 -19.48
N ASN A 119 -79.28 42.91 -20.71
CA ASN A 119 -78.78 42.25 -21.91
C ASN A 119 -77.24 42.24 -21.96
N GLN A 120 -76.60 43.33 -21.54
CA GLN A 120 -75.13 43.40 -21.47
C GLN A 120 -74.57 42.49 -20.36
N LYS A 121 -75.18 42.50 -19.18
CA LYS A 121 -74.83 41.58 -18.10
C LYS A 121 -75.11 40.13 -18.45
N GLY A 122 -76.20 39.85 -19.18
CA GLY A 122 -76.53 38.54 -19.71
C GLY A 122 -75.44 38.02 -20.64
N LYS A 123 -75.02 38.83 -21.63
CA LYS A 123 -73.89 38.49 -22.51
C LYS A 123 -72.58 38.25 -21.74
N ASN A 124 -72.26 39.10 -20.77
CA ASN A 124 -71.06 38.92 -19.95
C ASN A 124 -71.15 37.65 -19.07
N LEU A 125 -72.34 37.33 -18.57
CA LEU A 125 -72.60 36.12 -17.80
C LEU A 125 -72.46 34.88 -18.67
N ASP A 126 -72.99 34.89 -19.90
CA ASP A 126 -72.83 33.79 -20.85
C ASP A 126 -71.35 33.56 -21.21
N GLN A 127 -70.58 34.64 -21.42
CA GLN A 127 -69.13 34.54 -21.63
C GLN A 127 -68.41 33.95 -20.43
N LEU A 128 -68.80 34.33 -19.22
CA LEU A 128 -68.21 33.82 -17.98
C LEU A 128 -68.58 32.36 -17.75
N VAL A 129 -69.81 31.95 -18.08
CA VAL A 129 -70.25 30.55 -18.05
C VAL A 129 -69.45 29.71 -19.04
N GLN A 130 -69.24 30.18 -20.27
CA GLN A 130 -68.40 29.49 -21.25
C GLN A 130 -66.94 29.39 -20.80
N GLN A 131 -66.40 30.43 -20.17
CA GLN A 131 -65.05 30.39 -19.59
C GLN A 131 -64.95 29.36 -18.47
N MET A 132 -65.91 29.32 -17.54
CA MET A 132 -65.96 28.32 -16.47
C MET A 132 -66.10 26.90 -17.02
N GLU A 133 -66.89 26.70 -18.08
CA GLU A 133 -67.08 25.39 -18.71
C GLU A 133 -65.77 24.91 -19.38
N ASN A 134 -65.10 25.79 -20.13
CA ASN A 134 -63.79 25.49 -20.71
C ASN A 134 -62.73 25.21 -19.63
N GLU A 135 -62.68 26.00 -18.55
CA GLU A 135 -61.77 25.77 -17.44
C GLU A 135 -62.05 24.43 -16.75
N LYS A 136 -63.33 24.08 -16.56
CA LYS A 136 -63.73 22.80 -15.98
C LYS A 136 -63.28 21.63 -16.86
N GLU A 137 -63.49 21.71 -18.17
CA GLU A 137 -63.02 20.68 -19.11
C GLU A 137 -61.49 20.54 -19.09
N MET A 138 -60.77 21.67 -19.05
CA MET A 138 -59.31 21.66 -18.95
C MET A 138 -58.83 21.02 -17.64
N VAL A 139 -59.48 21.32 -16.52
CA VAL A 139 -59.17 20.70 -15.23
C VAL A 139 -59.42 19.20 -15.29
N GLU A 140 -60.55 18.75 -15.83
CA GLU A 140 -60.88 17.33 -15.97
C GLU A 140 -59.85 16.57 -16.81
N VAL A 141 -59.38 17.16 -17.92
CA VAL A 141 -58.30 16.57 -18.74
C VAL A 141 -57.00 16.47 -17.95
N THR A 142 -56.64 17.50 -17.17
CA THR A 142 -55.42 17.46 -16.34
C THR A 142 -55.54 16.46 -15.19
N GLU A 143 -56.71 16.33 -14.56
CA GLU A 143 -56.97 15.35 -13.50
C GLU A 143 -56.83 13.93 -14.04
N ASN A 144 -57.43 13.64 -15.19
CA ASN A 144 -57.31 12.34 -15.86
C ASN A 144 -55.84 12.03 -16.18
N LYS A 145 -55.08 13.02 -16.68
CA LYS A 145 -53.65 12.86 -16.96
C LYS A 145 -52.84 12.57 -15.68
N ILE A 146 -53.13 13.26 -14.58
CA ILE A 146 -52.46 13.01 -13.28
C ILE A 146 -52.77 11.60 -12.77
N ILE A 147 -54.01 11.13 -12.94
CA ILE A 147 -54.41 9.77 -12.56
C ILE A 147 -53.65 8.73 -13.39
N GLU A 148 -53.55 8.92 -14.71
CA GLU A 148 -52.77 8.04 -15.59
C GLU A 148 -51.28 8.00 -15.20
N GLU A 149 -50.66 9.16 -14.97
CA GLU A 149 -49.27 9.26 -14.52
C GLU A 149 -49.07 8.62 -13.14
N SER A 150 -50.03 8.78 -12.22
CA SER A 150 -50.00 8.13 -10.90
C SER A 150 -50.02 6.61 -11.02
N HIS A 151 -50.88 6.05 -11.87
CA HIS A 151 -50.91 4.62 -12.14
C HIS A 151 -49.64 4.12 -12.81
N GLN A 152 -49.04 4.91 -13.71
CA GLN A 152 -47.74 4.57 -14.31
C GLN A 152 -46.64 4.50 -13.24
N CYS A 153 -46.54 5.53 -12.39
CA CYS A 153 -45.60 5.56 -11.28
C CYS A 153 -45.78 4.35 -10.34
N GLN A 154 -47.02 3.95 -10.06
CA GLN A 154 -47.30 2.77 -9.24
C GLN A 154 -46.79 1.49 -9.89
N ARG A 155 -47.06 1.27 -11.18
CA ARG A 155 -46.56 0.09 -11.92
C ARG A 155 -45.04 0.04 -11.98
N GLU A 156 -44.40 1.19 -12.17
CA GLU A 156 -42.95 1.29 -12.17
C GLU A 156 -42.37 1.02 -10.78
N SER A 157 -43.01 1.52 -9.72
CA SER A 157 -42.65 1.21 -8.33
C SER A 157 -42.74 -0.29 -8.03
N ASP A 158 -43.85 -0.93 -8.39
CA ASP A 158 -44.05 -2.38 -8.20
C ASP A 158 -43.01 -3.20 -8.98
N ARG A 159 -42.67 -2.76 -10.19
CA ARG A 159 -41.63 -3.39 -11.01
C ARG A 159 -40.26 -3.28 -10.35
N ILE A 160 -39.89 -2.10 -9.86
CA ILE A 160 -38.63 -1.87 -9.17
C ILE A 160 -38.57 -2.70 -7.88
N GLU A 161 -39.66 -2.77 -7.13
CA GLU A 161 -39.73 -3.57 -5.90
C GLU A 161 -39.55 -5.07 -6.19
N LEU A 162 -40.18 -5.59 -7.25
CA LEU A 162 -40.01 -6.97 -7.68
C LEU A 162 -38.57 -7.26 -8.14
N GLU A 163 -37.95 -6.35 -8.89
CA GLU A 163 -36.55 -6.47 -9.33
C GLU A 163 -35.60 -6.45 -8.13
N LEU A 164 -35.85 -5.57 -7.15
CA LEU A 164 -35.09 -5.48 -5.91
C LEU A 164 -35.25 -6.77 -5.09
N GLN A 165 -36.45 -7.32 -4.97
CA GLN A 165 -36.68 -8.59 -4.28
C GLN A 165 -35.96 -9.75 -4.95
N LYS A 166 -35.96 -9.82 -6.29
CA LYS A 166 -35.19 -10.81 -7.06
C LYS A 166 -33.69 -10.64 -6.84
N GLY A 167 -33.20 -9.40 -6.83
CA GLY A 167 -31.80 -9.07 -6.52
C GLY A 167 -31.39 -9.56 -5.13
N ARG A 168 -32.22 -9.29 -4.11
CA ARG A 168 -32.00 -9.77 -2.73
C ARG A 168 -31.94 -11.30 -2.65
N LYS A 169 -32.89 -12.01 -3.26
CA LYS A 169 -32.89 -13.48 -3.27
C LYS A 169 -31.64 -14.06 -3.93
N ARG A 170 -31.20 -13.48 -5.06
CA ARG A 170 -29.96 -13.92 -5.73
C ARG A 170 -28.73 -13.67 -4.86
N ALA A 171 -28.65 -12.51 -4.21
CA ALA A 171 -27.56 -12.19 -3.30
C ALA A 171 -27.52 -13.16 -2.11
N GLU A 172 -28.68 -13.44 -1.50
CA GLU A 172 -28.82 -14.39 -0.40
C GLU A 172 -28.39 -15.81 -0.81
N GLN A 173 -28.86 -16.30 -1.97
CA GLN A 173 -28.45 -17.59 -2.53
C GLN A 173 -26.94 -17.66 -2.77
N ALA A 174 -26.35 -16.60 -3.32
CA ALA A 174 -24.91 -16.53 -3.55
C ALA A 174 -24.13 -16.55 -2.22
N THR A 175 -24.61 -15.83 -1.19
CA THR A 175 -23.97 -15.84 0.13
C THR A 175 -24.07 -17.21 0.80
N GLN A 176 -25.22 -17.88 0.67
CA GLN A 176 -25.41 -19.22 1.22
C GLN A 176 -24.50 -20.24 0.55
N ALA A 177 -24.42 -20.24 -0.78
CA ALA A 177 -23.51 -21.09 -1.54
C ALA A 177 -22.04 -20.84 -1.16
N ARG A 178 -21.65 -19.57 -0.97
CA ARG A 178 -20.29 -19.23 -0.52
C ARG A 178 -19.99 -19.85 0.85
N VAL A 179 -20.89 -19.67 1.81
CA VAL A 179 -20.73 -20.20 3.18
C VAL A 179 -20.68 -21.73 3.18
N ASP A 180 -21.45 -22.40 2.34
CA ASP A 180 -21.43 -23.86 2.27
C ASP A 180 -20.13 -24.40 1.65
N ILE A 181 -19.57 -23.71 0.64
CA ILE A 181 -18.24 -24.02 0.10
C ILE A 181 -17.16 -23.80 1.16
N GLU A 182 -17.23 -22.69 1.91
CA GLU A 182 -16.28 -22.36 2.97
C GLU A 182 -16.27 -23.40 4.10
N LYS A 183 -17.44 -23.91 4.49
CA LYS A 183 -17.54 -25.02 5.45
C LYS A 183 -16.85 -26.29 4.94
N VAL A 184 -17.02 -26.63 3.66
CA VAL A 184 -16.37 -27.80 3.05
C VAL A 184 -14.86 -27.60 2.98
N LEU A 185 -14.41 -26.38 2.64
CA LEU A 185 -13.01 -26.02 2.61
C LEU A 185 -12.37 -26.17 3.99
N HIS A 186 -12.97 -25.61 5.05
CA HIS A 186 -12.48 -25.79 6.42
C HIS A 186 -12.41 -27.26 6.85
N LYS A 187 -13.39 -28.09 6.48
CA LYS A 187 -13.33 -29.53 6.75
C LYS A 187 -12.15 -30.18 6.05
N ARG A 188 -11.87 -29.82 4.80
CA ARG A 188 -10.72 -30.33 4.04
C ARG A 188 -9.39 -29.85 4.61
N ASP A 189 -9.30 -28.60 5.01
CA ASP A 189 -8.10 -28.04 5.64
C ASP A 189 -7.79 -28.74 6.96
N ASN A 190 -8.81 -29.00 7.78
CA ASN A 190 -8.64 -29.76 9.02
C ASN A 190 -8.13 -31.20 8.74
N ILE A 191 -8.70 -31.88 7.73
CA ILE A 191 -8.24 -33.22 7.34
C ILE A 191 -6.80 -33.17 6.81
N ASN A 192 -6.46 -32.17 5.99
CA ASN A 192 -5.10 -31.97 5.50
C ASN A 192 -4.13 -31.75 6.65
N GLY A 193 -4.51 -30.98 7.67
CA GLY A 193 -3.69 -30.78 8.87
C GLY A 193 -3.43 -32.08 9.64
N VAL A 194 -4.44 -32.96 9.75
CA VAL A 194 -4.27 -34.28 10.37
C VAL A 194 -3.35 -35.18 9.52
N ILE A 195 -3.52 -35.19 8.21
CA ILE A 195 -2.66 -35.98 7.31
C ILE A 195 -1.22 -35.46 7.37
N GLN A 196 -1.01 -34.15 7.40
CA GLN A 196 0.32 -33.56 7.50
C GLN A 196 1.01 -33.91 8.82
N SER A 197 0.29 -33.91 9.95
CA SER A 197 0.87 -34.32 11.23
C SER A 197 1.20 -35.81 11.27
N GLU A 198 0.39 -36.65 10.63
CA GLU A 198 0.67 -38.08 10.47
C GLU A 198 1.89 -38.32 9.56
N ILE A 199 2.01 -37.58 8.45
CA ILE A 199 3.19 -37.64 7.56
C ILE A 199 4.45 -37.25 8.33
N SER A 200 4.44 -36.11 9.03
CA SER A 200 5.60 -35.66 9.82
C SER A 200 6.00 -36.69 10.88
N ARG A 201 5.03 -37.29 11.57
CA ARG A 201 5.30 -38.36 12.53
C ARG A 201 5.91 -39.60 11.86
N ASN A 202 5.43 -39.97 10.67
CA ASN A 202 5.97 -41.09 9.92
C ASN A 202 7.37 -40.80 9.37
N GLU A 203 7.67 -39.56 9.00
CA GLU A 203 9.01 -39.11 8.62
C GLU A 203 9.97 -39.22 9.80
N ASP A 204 9.56 -38.80 11.00
CA ASP A 204 10.36 -38.98 12.21
C ASP A 204 10.64 -40.46 12.51
N TYR A 205 9.62 -41.33 12.35
CA TYR A 205 9.82 -42.78 12.50
C TYR A 205 10.76 -43.34 11.43
N LEU A 206 10.65 -42.88 10.19
CA LEU A 206 11.54 -43.31 9.12
C LEU A 206 13.00 -42.93 9.44
N ILE A 207 13.24 -41.71 9.94
CA ILE A 207 14.56 -41.27 10.37
C ILE A 207 15.09 -42.17 11.49
N GLN A 208 14.27 -42.48 12.50
CA GLN A 208 14.67 -43.39 13.58
C GLN A 208 15.00 -44.80 13.06
N TYR A 209 14.17 -45.36 12.17
CA TYR A 209 14.43 -46.67 11.58
C TYR A 209 15.69 -46.68 10.69
N GLN A 210 15.97 -45.59 9.97
CA GLN A 210 17.20 -45.44 9.20
C GLN A 210 18.43 -45.40 10.11
N GLN A 211 18.37 -44.66 11.22
CA GLN A 211 19.45 -44.63 12.22
C GLN A 211 19.70 -46.02 12.82
N TYR A 212 18.64 -46.75 13.17
CA TYR A 212 18.77 -48.12 13.65
C TYR A 212 19.36 -49.04 12.58
N TYR A 213 18.95 -48.90 11.33
CA TYR A 213 19.48 -49.69 10.22
C TYR A 213 20.97 -49.40 9.97
N GLU A 214 21.37 -48.14 9.98
CA GLU A 214 22.78 -47.73 9.83
C GLU A 214 23.63 -48.28 10.98
N PHE A 215 23.15 -48.20 12.22
CA PHE A 215 23.80 -48.82 13.37
C PHE A 215 23.96 -50.33 13.20
N LEU A 216 22.90 -51.03 12.77
CA LEU A 216 22.97 -52.48 12.54
C LEU A 216 23.90 -52.85 11.38
N GLN A 217 24.06 -51.96 10.39
CA GLN A 217 25.08 -52.12 9.34
C GLN A 217 26.50 -51.96 9.88
N GLN A 218 26.74 -51.04 10.82
CA GLN A 218 28.05 -50.86 11.45
C GLN A 218 28.43 -52.04 12.36
N VAL A 219 27.47 -52.63 13.06
CA VAL A 219 27.68 -53.77 13.97
C VAL A 219 27.77 -55.09 13.21
N LYS A 220 27.36 -55.14 11.93
CA LYS A 220 27.46 -56.33 11.10
C LYS A 220 28.92 -56.64 10.76
N PRO A 221 29.37 -57.90 10.97
CA PRO A 221 30.60 -58.40 10.35
C PRO A 221 30.41 -58.58 8.83
N ASP A 222 31.43 -58.24 8.03
CA ASP A 222 31.38 -58.18 6.54
C ASP A 222 30.84 -59.45 5.84
N ASN A 223 30.83 -60.60 6.51
CA ASN A 223 30.57 -61.91 5.92
C ASN A 223 29.12 -62.44 6.07
N MET A 224 28.17 -61.71 6.68
CA MET A 224 26.81 -62.21 6.92
C MET A 224 25.73 -61.14 6.72
N GLU A 225 24.57 -61.46 6.16
CA GLU A 225 23.45 -60.52 6.00
C GLU A 225 22.75 -60.14 7.32
N LEU A 226 22.22 -58.91 7.42
CA LEU A 226 21.55 -58.39 8.63
C LEU A 226 20.39 -59.30 9.06
N GLU A 227 19.61 -59.74 8.08
CA GLU A 227 18.41 -60.56 8.25
C GLU A 227 18.72 -61.96 8.77
N ASP A 228 19.94 -62.44 8.53
CA ASP A 228 20.39 -63.74 8.99
C ASP A 228 20.94 -63.72 10.42
N MET A 229 21.56 -62.61 10.82
CA MET A 229 22.18 -62.46 12.14
C MET A 229 21.19 -62.00 13.21
N PHE A 230 20.33 -61.01 12.92
CA PHE A 230 19.47 -60.38 13.92
C PHE A 230 18.05 -60.96 13.95
N LYS A 231 17.95 -62.28 14.09
CA LYS A 231 16.64 -62.99 14.21
C LYS A 231 15.99 -62.84 15.59
N ALA A 232 16.78 -62.54 16.61
CA ALA A 232 16.33 -62.33 17.98
C ALA A 232 17.06 -61.12 18.61
N PRO A 233 16.37 -60.30 19.42
CA PRO A 233 16.96 -59.11 20.03
C PRO A 233 18.12 -59.45 20.98
N ASP A 234 18.11 -60.63 21.59
CA ASP A 234 19.15 -61.10 22.51
C ASP A 234 20.53 -61.20 21.85
N ILE A 235 20.60 -61.34 20.53
CA ILE A 235 21.88 -61.46 19.79
C ILE A 235 22.60 -60.12 19.78
N LEU A 236 21.88 -59.01 19.56
CA LEU A 236 22.48 -57.67 19.58
C LEU A 236 22.95 -57.31 21.00
N ILE A 237 22.16 -57.65 22.02
CA ILE A 237 22.54 -57.43 23.42
C ILE A 237 23.85 -58.15 23.74
N LYS A 238 24.00 -59.41 23.33
CA LYS A 238 25.25 -60.17 23.54
C LYS A 238 26.45 -59.58 22.81
N ILE A 239 26.25 -59.01 21.62
CA ILE A 239 27.32 -58.33 20.88
C ILE A 239 27.75 -57.08 21.65
N ILE A 240 26.79 -56.25 22.09
CA ILE A 240 27.06 -55.05 22.89
C ILE A 240 27.75 -55.42 24.21
N GLU A 241 27.29 -56.43 24.94
CA GLU A 241 27.94 -56.92 26.16
C GLU A 241 29.36 -57.44 25.91
N ASN A 242 29.66 -57.92 24.70
CA ASN A 242 31.00 -58.34 24.33
C ASN A 242 31.91 -57.14 24.06
N GLU A 243 31.43 -56.18 23.27
CA GLU A 243 32.13 -54.92 23.02
C GLU A 243 32.35 -54.10 24.29
N GLU A 244 31.40 -54.10 25.22
CA GLU A 244 31.54 -53.47 26.54
C GLU A 244 32.63 -54.14 27.37
N ARG A 245 32.71 -55.48 27.34
CA ARG A 245 33.77 -56.23 28.02
C ARG A 245 35.14 -55.92 27.41
N ASP A 246 35.23 -55.86 26.08
CA ASP A 246 36.47 -55.57 25.38
C ASP A 246 36.93 -54.12 25.62
N ASN A 247 36.00 -53.15 25.61
CA ASN A 247 36.28 -51.76 25.98
C ASN A 247 36.72 -51.64 27.45
N LEU A 248 36.07 -52.36 28.36
CA LEU A 248 36.47 -52.37 29.77
C LEU A 248 37.89 -52.95 29.94
N PHE A 249 38.20 -54.01 29.20
CA PHE A 249 39.54 -54.60 29.19
C PHE A 249 40.59 -53.62 28.63
N LEU A 250 40.29 -52.94 27.52
CA LEU A 250 41.17 -51.92 26.94
C LEU A 250 41.41 -50.77 27.91
N ASN A 251 40.36 -50.28 28.59
CA ASN A 251 40.49 -49.22 29.60
C ASN A 251 41.37 -49.67 30.78
N GLN A 252 41.16 -50.89 31.29
CA GLN A 252 42.01 -51.45 32.33
C GLN A 252 43.48 -51.55 31.89
N GLN A 253 43.71 -51.91 30.62
CA GLN A 253 45.06 -51.98 30.08
C GLN A 253 45.69 -50.59 29.91
N LEU A 254 44.90 -49.59 29.51
CA LEU A 254 45.34 -48.20 29.44
C LEU A 254 45.70 -47.66 30.82
N ASP A 255 44.90 -47.95 31.85
CA ASP A 255 45.19 -47.55 33.23
C ASP A 255 46.52 -48.15 33.72
N ILE A 256 46.78 -49.43 33.42
CA ILE A 256 48.05 -50.09 33.76
C ILE A 256 49.23 -49.42 33.04
N LEU A 257 49.07 -49.07 31.76
CA LEU A 257 50.10 -48.39 31.00
C LEU A 257 50.35 -46.97 31.49
N GLU A 258 49.30 -46.24 31.88
CA GLU A 258 49.37 -44.90 32.45
C GLU A 258 50.06 -44.93 33.82
N ASP A 259 49.76 -45.93 34.66
CA ASP A 259 50.45 -46.17 35.92
C ASP A 259 51.94 -46.48 35.71
N MET A 260 52.28 -47.30 34.72
CA MET A 260 53.67 -47.61 34.38
C MET A 260 54.41 -46.38 33.85
N ALA A 261 53.77 -45.58 33.01
CA ALA A 261 54.33 -44.34 32.48
C ALA A 261 54.53 -43.29 33.58
N SER A 262 53.56 -43.14 34.49
CA SER A 262 53.64 -42.23 35.63
C SER A 262 54.80 -42.61 36.55
N ARG A 263 54.95 -43.89 36.90
CA ARG A 263 56.10 -44.38 37.67
C ARG A 263 57.43 -44.14 36.95
N GLY A 264 57.46 -44.36 35.64
CA GLY A 264 58.63 -44.05 34.81
C GLY A 264 59.01 -42.57 34.86
N ASN A 265 58.04 -41.68 34.72
CA ASN A 265 58.23 -40.24 34.83
C ASN A 265 58.71 -39.82 36.22
N ASP A 266 58.14 -40.35 37.29
CA ASP A 266 58.57 -40.06 38.66
C ASP A 266 60.04 -40.45 38.87
N THR A 267 60.45 -41.62 38.37
CA THR A 267 61.85 -42.05 38.47
C THR A 267 62.79 -41.17 37.64
N ALA A 268 62.39 -40.75 36.44
CA ALA A 268 63.16 -39.83 35.61
C ALA A 268 63.25 -38.43 36.24
N GLU A 269 62.17 -37.96 36.87
CA GLU A 269 62.13 -36.68 37.57
C GLU A 269 63.05 -36.70 38.80
N HIS A 270 63.01 -37.77 39.60
CA HIS A 270 63.96 -37.97 40.70
C HIS A 270 65.41 -37.99 40.22
N GLN A 271 65.72 -38.71 39.13
CA GLN A 271 67.06 -38.72 38.53
C GLN A 271 67.48 -37.34 38.02
N LEU A 272 66.57 -36.56 37.43
CA LEU A 272 66.82 -35.19 37.00
C LEU A 272 67.09 -34.27 38.18
N VAL A 273 66.37 -34.42 39.29
CA VAL A 273 66.62 -33.67 40.52
C VAL A 273 68.00 -34.02 41.08
N ASP A 274 68.33 -35.31 41.18
CA ASP A 274 69.64 -35.76 41.64
C ASP A 274 70.76 -35.21 40.75
N LEU A 275 70.64 -35.32 39.43
CA LEU A 275 71.61 -34.75 38.49
C LEU A 275 71.74 -33.23 38.64
N LYS A 276 70.63 -32.48 38.78
CA LYS A 276 70.67 -31.04 39.05
C LYS A 276 71.42 -30.72 40.35
N THR A 277 71.23 -31.51 41.42
CA THR A 277 72.00 -31.30 42.66
C THR A 277 73.48 -31.60 42.47
N THR A 278 73.84 -32.64 41.72
CA THR A 278 75.25 -32.94 41.42
C THR A 278 75.89 -31.84 40.57
N ILE A 279 75.18 -31.33 39.56
CA ILE A 279 75.64 -30.20 38.73
C ILE A 279 75.83 -28.97 39.62
N SER A 280 74.87 -28.62 40.47
CA SER A 280 74.98 -27.49 41.39
C SER A 280 76.17 -27.62 42.35
N ASN A 281 76.42 -28.83 42.86
CA ASN A 281 77.59 -29.12 43.69
C ASN A 281 78.91 -28.96 42.90
N LEU A 282 78.96 -29.42 41.65
CA LEU A 282 80.10 -29.26 40.76
C LEU A 282 80.33 -27.79 40.38
N GLU A 283 79.28 -27.05 40.03
CA GLU A 283 79.33 -25.60 39.79
C GLU A 283 79.86 -24.86 41.01
N SER A 284 79.40 -25.22 42.22
CA SER A 284 79.93 -24.63 43.45
C SER A 284 81.43 -24.94 43.65
N THR A 285 81.87 -26.12 43.21
CA THR A 285 83.27 -26.56 43.28
C THR A 285 84.12 -25.82 42.25
N ILE A 286 83.63 -25.66 41.02
CA ILE A 286 84.28 -24.88 39.95
C ILE A 286 84.38 -23.40 40.38
N ASN A 287 83.30 -22.83 40.90
CA ASN A 287 83.26 -21.44 41.36
C ASN A 287 84.20 -21.20 42.54
N LYS A 288 84.33 -22.15 43.47
CA LYS A 288 85.22 -22.02 44.64
C LYS A 288 86.69 -22.29 44.31
N ASN A 289 86.98 -23.26 43.44
CA ASN A 289 88.35 -23.77 43.26
C ASN A 289 89.00 -23.34 41.93
N ILE A 290 88.22 -23.08 40.87
CA ILE A 290 88.75 -22.89 39.50
C ILE A 290 88.64 -21.43 39.05
N ILE A 291 87.52 -20.76 39.32
CA ILE A 291 87.33 -19.34 38.93
C ILE A 291 88.36 -18.38 39.57
N PRO A 292 88.77 -18.53 40.85
CA PRO A 292 89.83 -17.69 41.41
C PRO A 292 91.18 -17.91 40.73
N VAL A 293 91.42 -19.13 40.24
CA VAL A 293 92.64 -19.49 39.50
C VAL A 293 92.59 -18.83 38.12
N LEU A 294 91.48 -18.91 37.39
CA LEU A 294 91.33 -18.29 36.07
C LEU A 294 91.37 -16.76 36.10
N LYS A 295 90.74 -16.12 37.09
CA LYS A 295 90.81 -14.66 37.25
C LYS A 295 92.22 -14.12 37.51
N SER A 296 93.12 -14.95 38.05
CA SER A 296 94.53 -14.57 38.20
C SER A 296 95.33 -14.62 36.90
N TYR A 297 94.76 -15.15 35.81
CA TYR A 297 95.38 -15.26 34.48
C TYR A 297 94.82 -14.28 33.43
N GLU A 298 93.75 -13.54 33.73
CA GLU A 298 93.05 -12.66 32.76
C GLU A 298 93.38 -11.15 32.90
N GLU A 299 94.36 -10.75 33.72
CA GLU A 299 94.81 -9.34 33.83
C GLU A 299 95.76 -8.89 32.70
N ASP A 300 95.62 -9.42 31.47
CA ASP A 300 96.34 -8.97 30.27
C ASP A 300 95.36 -8.36 29.24
N PRO A 301 95.40 -7.04 28.96
CA PRO A 301 94.40 -6.36 28.14
C PRO A 301 94.86 -6.24 26.67
N ALA A 302 94.59 -7.24 25.84
CA ALA A 302 94.77 -7.12 24.39
C ALA A 302 93.90 -8.11 23.61
N ASN A 303 92.63 -7.74 23.35
CA ASN A 303 91.95 -7.98 22.07
C ASN A 303 90.45 -7.64 22.16
N GLN A 304 90.05 -6.50 21.58
CA GLN A 304 88.70 -6.26 21.11
C GLN A 304 88.81 -5.62 19.72
N GLU A 305 88.39 -6.35 18.68
CA GLU A 305 88.14 -5.80 17.35
C GLU A 305 86.63 -5.54 17.17
N PRO A 306 86.22 -4.42 16.54
CA PRO A 306 84.83 -4.15 16.18
C PRO A 306 84.54 -4.48 14.70
N SER A 307 83.36 -5.04 14.45
CA SER A 307 82.82 -5.31 13.10
C SER A 307 81.97 -4.13 12.59
N GLU A 308 82.24 -3.68 11.37
CA GLU A 308 81.53 -2.63 10.64
C GLU A 308 80.31 -3.18 9.88
N GLU A 309 79.19 -2.44 9.88
CA GLU A 309 78.04 -2.63 8.97
C GLU A 309 77.88 -1.40 8.07
N GLU A 310 78.08 -1.57 6.76
CA GLU A 310 77.81 -0.54 5.75
C GLU A 310 76.43 -0.73 5.10
N THR A 311 75.60 0.30 5.22
CA THR A 311 74.36 0.50 4.45
C THR A 311 74.67 0.97 3.03
N THR A 312 74.13 0.30 2.00
CA THR A 312 74.03 0.88 0.65
C THR A 312 72.61 0.73 0.08
N THR A 313 72.09 1.88 -0.32
CA THR A 313 70.86 2.15 -1.08
C THR A 313 70.77 1.30 -2.35
N ARG A 314 69.77 0.40 -2.42
CA ARG A 314 69.39 -0.35 -3.62
C ARG A 314 68.00 0.08 -4.07
N GLU A 315 67.78 0.15 -5.38
CA GLU A 315 66.45 0.30 -5.98
C GLU A 315 65.50 -0.77 -5.44
N PRO A 316 64.22 -0.45 -5.19
CA PRO A 316 63.32 -1.36 -4.51
C PRO A 316 63.16 -2.62 -5.37
N THR A 317 63.72 -3.71 -4.88
CA THR A 317 63.58 -5.03 -5.49
C THR A 317 62.08 -5.38 -5.59
N GLU A 318 61.67 -6.24 -6.53
CA GLU A 318 60.26 -6.68 -6.66
C GLU A 318 59.66 -7.18 -5.33
N LEU A 319 60.52 -7.64 -4.42
CA LEU A 319 60.21 -8.02 -3.05
C LEU A 319 59.67 -6.87 -2.19
N GLU A 320 60.25 -5.67 -2.31
CA GLU A 320 59.79 -4.46 -1.61
C GLU A 320 58.44 -3.98 -2.17
N LEU A 321 58.25 -4.11 -3.48
CA LEU A 321 57.01 -3.75 -4.14
C LEU A 321 55.87 -4.71 -3.73
N LEU A 322 56.15 -6.01 -3.67
CA LEU A 322 55.24 -7.03 -3.15
C LEU A 322 54.91 -6.78 -1.67
N SER A 323 55.94 -6.54 -0.84
CA SER A 323 55.80 -6.17 0.57
C SER A 323 54.86 -4.97 0.75
N SER A 324 55.03 -3.91 -0.05
CA SER A 324 54.17 -2.73 -0.01
C SER A 324 52.70 -3.03 -0.38
N ARG A 325 52.46 -3.98 -1.30
CA ARG A 325 51.11 -4.35 -1.76
C ARG A 325 50.39 -5.23 -0.75
N VAL A 326 51.11 -6.16 -0.13
CA VAL A 326 50.61 -6.97 0.98
C VAL A 326 50.18 -6.09 2.14
N LEU A 327 51.02 -5.10 2.51
CA LEU A 327 50.69 -4.15 3.59
C LEU A 327 49.46 -3.29 3.26
N LYS A 328 49.29 -2.86 2.00
CA LYS A 328 48.07 -2.13 1.57
C LYS A 328 46.82 -2.99 1.69
N LEU A 329 46.84 -4.22 1.18
CA LEU A 329 45.72 -5.15 1.28
C LEU A 329 45.37 -5.44 2.75
N PHE A 330 46.38 -5.63 3.60
CA PHE A 330 46.17 -5.84 5.02
C PHE A 330 45.49 -4.64 5.70
N VAL A 331 45.88 -3.41 5.36
CA VAL A 331 45.23 -2.19 5.87
C VAL A 331 43.79 -2.06 5.36
N ASP A 332 43.52 -2.39 4.10
CA ASP A 332 42.16 -2.33 3.55
C ASP A 332 41.23 -3.36 4.20
N CYS A 333 41.72 -4.58 4.46
CA CYS A 333 40.95 -5.65 5.10
C CYS A 333 40.75 -5.44 6.61
N PHE A 334 41.80 -5.06 7.35
CA PHE A 334 41.76 -5.04 8.82
C PHE A 334 41.73 -3.64 9.43
N LYS A 335 41.89 -2.56 8.63
CA LYS A 335 41.93 -1.16 9.06
C LYS A 335 42.90 -0.89 10.22
N LYS A 336 43.90 -1.75 10.40
CA LYS A 336 44.95 -1.66 11.42
C LYS A 336 46.29 -1.49 10.72
N ARG A 337 47.09 -0.52 11.16
CA ARG A 337 48.48 -0.37 10.70
C ARG A 337 49.34 -1.32 11.52
N ALA A 338 49.62 -2.49 10.94
CA ALA A 338 50.50 -3.48 11.54
C ALA A 338 51.96 -3.06 11.33
N SER A 339 52.76 -3.06 12.41
CA SER A 339 54.23 -3.12 12.33
C SER A 339 54.72 -4.57 12.14
N LEU A 340 53.84 -5.44 11.60
CA LEU A 340 54.14 -6.85 11.39
C LEU A 340 54.88 -7.01 10.06
N THR A 341 55.69 -8.05 9.99
CA THR A 341 56.39 -8.39 8.76
C THR A 341 55.38 -8.76 7.66
N PRO A 342 55.70 -8.56 6.37
CA PRO A 342 54.80 -8.92 5.27
C PRO A 342 54.37 -10.39 5.29
N ILE A 343 55.22 -11.29 5.81
CA ILE A 343 54.94 -12.72 5.95
C ILE A 343 53.87 -12.96 7.02
N GLU A 344 54.03 -12.36 8.20
CA GLU A 344 53.02 -12.43 9.27
C GLU A 344 51.68 -11.80 8.85
N CYS A 345 51.71 -10.76 8.00
CA CYS A 345 50.50 -10.17 7.41
C CYS A 345 49.76 -11.18 6.51
N LEU A 346 50.48 -11.96 5.70
CA LEU A 346 49.91 -12.99 4.84
C LEU A 346 49.35 -14.17 5.65
N GLU A 347 50.10 -14.66 6.64
CA GLU A 347 49.66 -15.75 7.52
C GLU A 347 48.35 -15.40 8.25
N ARG A 348 48.23 -14.14 8.72
CA ARG A 348 47.02 -13.66 9.38
C ARG A 348 45.85 -13.47 8.42
N LEU A 349 46.11 -13.09 7.18
CA LEU A 349 45.10 -13.02 6.11
C LEU A 349 44.59 -14.42 5.77
N GLU A 350 45.50 -15.39 5.63
CA GLU A 350 45.18 -16.79 5.36
C GLU A 350 44.35 -17.39 6.49
N ALA A 351 44.77 -17.23 7.75
CA ALA A 351 44.02 -17.71 8.90
C ALA A 351 42.60 -17.14 8.95
N LYS A 352 42.42 -15.84 8.61
CA LYS A 352 41.08 -15.22 8.58
C LYS A 352 40.23 -15.68 7.40
N LEU A 353 40.84 -15.91 6.24
CA LEU A 353 40.14 -16.50 5.09
C LEU A 353 39.69 -17.92 5.41
N GLU A 354 40.54 -18.71 6.06
CA GLU A 354 40.20 -20.07 6.47
C GLU A 354 39.07 -20.08 7.52
N GLU A 355 39.07 -19.12 8.45
CA GLU A 355 37.94 -18.90 9.37
C GLU A 355 36.65 -18.58 8.61
N PHE A 356 36.69 -17.70 7.61
CA PHE A 356 35.52 -17.41 6.77
C PHE A 356 35.06 -18.61 5.95
N TYR A 357 35.97 -19.45 5.44
CA TYR A 357 35.59 -20.68 4.76
C TYR A 357 34.91 -21.67 5.72
N ARG A 358 35.45 -21.85 6.93
CA ARG A 358 34.83 -22.67 7.97
C ARG A 358 33.47 -22.12 8.41
N GLU A 359 33.29 -20.80 8.45
CA GLU A 359 32.01 -20.17 8.71
C GLU A 359 31.02 -20.38 7.57
N CYS A 360 31.45 -20.21 6.31
CA CYS A 360 30.64 -20.48 5.13
C CYS A 360 30.16 -21.94 5.08
N ASP A 361 31.01 -22.90 5.46
CA ASP A 361 30.64 -24.32 5.54
C ASP A 361 29.60 -24.61 6.63
N ARG A 362 29.53 -23.78 7.67
CA ARG A 362 28.52 -23.86 8.74
C ARG A 362 27.20 -23.19 8.37
N VAL A 363 27.16 -22.36 7.33
CA VAL A 363 25.92 -21.71 6.90
C VAL A 363 25.02 -22.74 6.25
N ASN A 364 23.78 -22.84 6.75
CA ASN A 364 22.79 -23.77 6.22
C ASN A 364 22.58 -23.51 4.70
N PRO A 365 22.68 -24.54 3.85
CA PRO A 365 22.46 -24.42 2.40
C PRO A 365 21.08 -23.83 2.05
N ASP A 366 20.07 -24.01 2.90
CA ASP A 366 18.73 -23.43 2.69
C ASP A 366 18.73 -21.91 2.85
N PHE A 367 19.52 -21.38 3.79
CA PHE A 367 19.66 -19.93 3.97
C PHE A 367 20.38 -19.28 2.76
N ILE A 368 21.36 -19.98 2.19
CA ILE A 368 22.04 -19.53 0.96
C ILE A 368 21.05 -19.48 -0.21
N ARG A 369 20.25 -20.54 -0.39
CA ARG A 369 19.21 -20.60 -1.42
C ARG A 369 18.16 -19.50 -1.23
N GLU A 370 17.74 -19.24 0.01
CA GLU A 370 16.79 -18.17 0.32
C GLU A 370 17.37 -16.79 -0.03
N LYS A 371 18.60 -16.49 0.38
CA LYS A 371 19.27 -15.24 0.04
C LYS A 371 19.48 -15.08 -1.46
N GLN A 372 19.83 -16.16 -2.16
CA GLN A 372 19.99 -16.15 -3.60
C GLN A 372 18.65 -15.91 -4.31
N ASN A 373 17.57 -16.52 -3.83
CA ASN A 373 16.22 -16.26 -4.31
C ASN A 373 15.79 -14.80 -4.09
N ILE A 374 16.15 -14.18 -2.96
CA ILE A 374 15.87 -12.75 -2.71
C ILE A 374 16.60 -11.87 -3.72
N ILE A 375 17.88 -12.14 -3.98
CA ILE A 375 18.68 -11.37 -4.95
C ILE A 375 18.13 -11.55 -6.36
N ASP A 376 17.80 -12.78 -6.76
CA ASP A 376 17.25 -13.06 -8.08
C ASP A 376 15.83 -12.51 -8.26
N ASN A 377 15.02 -12.47 -7.19
CA ASN A 377 13.72 -11.80 -7.20
C ASN A 377 13.89 -10.28 -7.33
N ALA A 378 14.84 -9.67 -6.63
CA ALA A 378 15.14 -8.24 -6.76
C ALA A 378 15.56 -7.88 -8.20
N ARG A 379 16.43 -8.68 -8.82
CA ARG A 379 16.82 -8.52 -10.24
C ARG A 379 15.62 -8.63 -11.18
N LYS A 380 14.71 -9.59 -10.95
CA LYS A 380 13.49 -9.75 -11.74
C LYS A 380 12.54 -8.56 -11.58
N GLU A 381 12.41 -8.01 -10.39
CA GLU A 381 11.59 -6.82 -10.14
C GLU A 381 12.17 -5.58 -10.80
N GLU A 382 13.48 -5.38 -10.75
CA GLU A 382 14.16 -4.30 -11.46
C GLU A 382 13.97 -4.40 -12.98
N ALA A 383 14.12 -5.60 -13.55
CA ALA A 383 13.86 -5.84 -14.97
C ALA A 383 12.39 -5.55 -15.35
N ARG A 384 11.43 -5.95 -14.50
CA ARG A 384 10.00 -5.65 -14.70
C ARG A 384 9.74 -4.14 -14.65
N LYS A 385 10.33 -3.43 -13.67
CA LYS A 385 10.20 -1.97 -13.54
C LYS A 385 10.76 -1.27 -14.79
N GLN A 386 11.91 -1.69 -15.30
CA GLN A 386 12.49 -1.14 -16.53
C GLN A 386 11.56 -1.32 -17.73
N ILE A 387 10.97 -2.52 -17.90
CA ILE A 387 10.00 -2.79 -18.98
C ILE A 387 8.75 -1.90 -18.86
N ILE A 388 8.24 -1.68 -17.63
CA ILE A 388 7.09 -0.81 -17.39
C ILE A 388 7.42 0.64 -17.75
N ILE A 389 8.56 1.15 -17.28
CA ILE A 389 9.04 2.51 -17.57
C ILE A 389 9.20 2.72 -19.08
N GLU A 390 9.77 1.74 -19.79
CA GLU A 390 9.95 1.83 -21.24
C GLU A 390 8.60 1.84 -21.99
N ARG A 391 7.64 1.02 -21.56
CA ARG A 391 6.27 1.04 -22.12
C ARG A 391 5.56 2.36 -21.88
N GLU A 392 5.68 2.93 -20.68
CA GLU A 392 5.10 4.23 -20.35
C GLU A 392 5.73 5.35 -21.19
N ARG A 393 7.05 5.35 -21.35
CA ARG A 393 7.76 6.29 -22.24
C ARG A 393 7.26 6.19 -23.68
N MET A 394 7.14 4.98 -24.22
CA MET A 394 6.63 4.75 -25.57
C MET A 394 5.18 5.23 -25.74
N LEU A 395 4.35 5.09 -24.70
CA LEU A 395 2.97 5.60 -24.71
C LEU A 395 2.95 7.13 -24.65
N LEU A 396 3.82 7.73 -23.83
CA LEU A 396 3.98 9.17 -23.74
C LEU A 396 4.43 9.78 -25.07
N GLU A 397 5.44 9.21 -25.73
CA GLU A 397 5.90 9.67 -27.06
C GLU A 397 4.78 9.58 -28.11
N LYS A 398 3.98 8.50 -28.11
CA LYS A 398 2.80 8.37 -28.98
C LYS A 398 1.75 9.45 -28.69
N LYS A 399 1.50 9.73 -27.40
CA LYS A 399 0.56 10.77 -26.96
C LYS A 399 1.04 12.16 -27.39
N GLU A 400 2.31 12.47 -27.21
CA GLU A 400 2.93 13.72 -27.65
C GLU A 400 2.86 13.89 -29.17
N HIS A 401 3.16 12.84 -29.93
CA HIS A 401 3.06 12.88 -31.39
C HIS A 401 1.60 13.07 -31.86
N ALA A 402 0.62 12.45 -31.18
CA ALA A 402 -0.80 12.67 -31.46
C ALA A 402 -1.22 14.11 -31.13
N LEU A 403 -0.76 14.66 -30.00
CA LEU A 403 -1.00 16.06 -29.63
C LEU A 403 -0.36 17.02 -30.64
N ALA A 404 0.89 16.80 -31.04
CA ALA A 404 1.57 17.61 -32.07
C ALA A 404 0.85 17.57 -33.42
N ARG A 405 0.27 16.43 -33.78
CA ARG A 405 -0.58 16.31 -34.98
C ARG A 405 -1.88 17.08 -34.84
N ALA A 406 -2.52 17.06 -33.67
CA ALA A 406 -3.76 17.76 -33.40
C ALA A 406 -3.58 19.29 -33.32
N THR A 407 -2.46 19.76 -32.75
CA THR A 407 -2.13 21.18 -32.63
C THR A 407 -1.56 21.77 -33.92
N ARG A 408 -1.10 20.94 -34.86
CA ARG A 408 -0.66 21.42 -36.17
C ARG A 408 -1.82 22.14 -36.85
N PRO A 409 -1.62 23.39 -37.34
CA PRO A 409 -2.69 24.12 -38.00
C PRO A 409 -3.21 23.32 -39.19
N ILE A 410 -4.53 23.10 -39.20
CA ILE A 410 -5.22 22.37 -40.27
C ILE A 410 -4.91 23.07 -41.58
N LYS A 411 -4.25 22.35 -42.51
CA LYS A 411 -4.02 22.85 -43.87
C LYS A 411 -5.37 23.05 -44.54
N LYS A 412 -5.86 24.29 -44.56
CA LYS A 412 -7.04 24.66 -45.34
C LYS A 412 -6.73 24.29 -46.80
N ARG A 413 -7.55 23.43 -47.40
CA ARG A 413 -7.51 23.22 -48.86
C ARG A 413 -7.99 24.53 -49.47
N THR A 414 -7.08 25.46 -49.72
CA THR A 414 -7.31 26.42 -50.78
C THR A 414 -7.53 25.56 -52.01
N GLY A 415 -8.70 25.66 -52.63
CA GLY A 415 -8.96 25.00 -53.90
C GLY A 415 -7.91 25.43 -54.93
N ARG A 416 -8.01 24.93 -56.17
CA ARG A 416 -7.24 25.52 -57.28
C ARG A 416 -7.38 27.05 -57.18
N LYS A 417 -6.24 27.78 -57.16
CA LYS A 417 -6.27 29.24 -57.22
C LYS A 417 -7.22 29.63 -58.35
N LEU A 418 -8.27 30.38 -58.03
CA LEU A 418 -9.18 30.87 -59.04
C LEU A 418 -8.34 31.75 -59.96
N MET A 419 -8.05 31.27 -61.17
CA MET A 419 -7.41 32.08 -62.19
C MET A 419 -8.39 33.20 -62.51
N GLU A 420 -8.06 34.40 -62.06
CA GLU A 420 -8.78 35.59 -62.49
C GLU A 420 -8.74 35.63 -64.02
N ARG A 421 -9.89 35.94 -64.63
CA ARG A 421 -9.97 36.07 -66.08
C ARG A 421 -9.02 37.19 -66.47
N TYR A 422 -8.00 36.86 -67.27
CA TYR A 422 -7.06 37.82 -67.81
C TYR A 422 -7.83 38.90 -68.58
N PHE A 423 -7.85 40.12 -68.04
CA PHE A 423 -8.09 41.30 -68.87
C PHE A 423 -6.82 41.55 -69.70
N PRO A 424 -6.95 41.98 -70.96
CA PRO A 424 -5.78 42.31 -71.79
C PRO A 424 -4.91 43.34 -71.06
N ASN A 425 -3.61 43.07 -70.96
CA ASN A 425 -2.66 43.98 -70.31
C ASN A 425 -2.71 45.35 -70.98
N VAL A 426 -3.27 46.33 -70.29
CA VAL A 426 -3.09 47.74 -70.66
C VAL A 426 -1.63 48.08 -70.39
N VAL A 427 -0.85 48.19 -71.46
CA VAL A 427 0.54 48.66 -71.40
C VAL A 427 0.51 50.09 -70.89
N LYS A 428 0.72 50.28 -69.58
CA LYS A 428 1.01 51.59 -69.02
C LYS A 428 2.40 51.98 -69.52
N LYS A 429 2.45 52.96 -70.44
CA LYS A 429 3.72 53.61 -70.81
C LYS A 429 4.37 54.10 -69.51
N LYS A 430 5.57 53.60 -69.21
CA LYS A 430 6.36 54.12 -68.08
C LYS A 430 6.64 55.59 -68.35
N SER A 431 6.52 56.44 -67.33
CA SER A 431 6.81 57.86 -67.44
C SER A 431 8.28 58.06 -67.85
N ASP A 432 8.52 59.07 -68.71
CA ASP A 432 9.86 59.34 -69.27
C ASP A 432 10.93 59.50 -68.18
N GLU A 433 10.55 60.02 -67.00
CA GLU A 433 11.43 60.13 -65.82
C GLU A 433 11.94 58.79 -65.28
N GLN A 434 11.11 57.75 -65.28
CA GLN A 434 11.50 56.41 -64.81
C GLN A 434 12.45 55.73 -65.79
N ILE A 435 12.30 56.00 -67.09
CA ILE A 435 13.20 55.50 -68.12
C ILE A 435 14.57 56.20 -68.01
N LEU A 436 14.57 57.51 -67.75
CA LEU A 436 15.79 58.30 -67.59
C LEU A 436 16.58 57.91 -66.33
N LEU A 437 15.88 57.61 -65.22
CA LEU A 437 16.48 57.05 -64.01
C LEU A 437 17.10 55.67 -64.26
N GLN A 438 16.41 54.78 -64.98
CA GLN A 438 16.96 53.47 -65.32
C GLN A 438 18.15 53.55 -66.28
N GLN A 439 18.19 54.55 -67.18
CA GLN A 439 19.35 54.79 -68.03
C GLN A 439 20.54 55.30 -67.23
N LYS A 440 20.35 56.29 -66.34
CA LYS A 440 21.41 56.76 -65.44
C LYS A 440 21.93 55.66 -64.50
N GLU A 441 21.05 54.80 -64.01
CA GLU A 441 21.45 53.68 -63.16
C GLU A 441 22.23 52.62 -63.95
N LYS A 442 21.87 52.38 -65.22
CA LYS A 442 22.65 51.53 -66.13
C LYS A 442 23.99 52.14 -66.51
N GLU A 443 24.06 53.44 -66.80
CA GLU A 443 25.32 54.16 -67.05
C GLU A 443 26.21 54.11 -65.81
N ARG A 444 25.65 54.34 -64.62
CA ARG A 444 26.37 54.17 -63.36
C ARG A 444 26.90 52.75 -63.20
N ILE A 445 26.11 51.73 -63.49
CA ILE A 445 26.53 50.31 -63.41
C ILE A 445 27.61 50.01 -64.46
N GLN A 446 27.50 50.52 -65.68
CA GLN A 446 28.53 50.36 -66.71
C GLN A 446 29.84 51.04 -66.32
N ASN A 447 29.79 52.27 -65.82
CA ASN A 447 30.97 52.97 -65.30
C ASN A 447 31.58 52.23 -64.10
N LEU A 448 30.75 51.57 -63.27
CA LEU A 448 31.22 50.74 -62.16
C LEU A 448 31.85 49.42 -62.62
N LEU A 449 31.34 48.82 -63.71
CA LEU A 449 31.83 47.54 -64.24
C LEU A 449 33.11 47.69 -65.08
N TYR A 450 33.24 48.77 -65.84
CA TYR A 450 34.30 48.92 -66.84
C TYR A 450 35.30 50.05 -66.51
N GLY A 451 35.05 50.85 -65.47
CA GLY A 451 35.82 52.05 -65.17
C GLY A 451 35.53 53.18 -66.18
N GLU A 452 35.86 54.43 -65.84
CA GLU A 452 35.80 55.52 -66.82
C GLU A 452 36.89 55.29 -67.87
N GLU A 453 36.51 55.14 -69.15
CA GLU A 453 37.48 55.28 -70.24
C GLU A 453 37.97 56.74 -70.22
N ASN A 454 39.26 56.95 -69.94
CA ASN A 454 39.92 58.25 -69.71
C ASN A 454 39.48 59.40 -70.63
#